data_AF-A0A9W5QHN4-F1
#
_entry.id   AF-A0A9W5QHN4-F1
#
_cell.length_a   1.000
_cell.length_b   1.000
_cell.length_c   1.000
_cell.angle_alpha   90.00
_cell.angle_beta   90.00
_cell.angle_gamma   90.00
#
_symmetry.space_group_name_H-M   'P 1'
#
loop_
_entity.id
_entity.type
_entity.pdbx_description
1 polymer ?
#
loop_
_entity_poly.entity_id
_entity_poly.type
_entity_poly.pdbx_seq_one_letter_code
_entity_poly.pdbx_strand_id
1 'polypeptide(L)'
;MNLSIQDELQLFSEELYRHLTPSLLEELAKELGFVKRKRKFSGNELATICIWVSQRTASDSLVRLCSQLHAATGTLMSPEGLNKRFDKKAVEFLKYIFSALWKSKLCKTSAISSAALTYFQRIRILDATIFQVPKHLAHVYPGSGGCAQTAGIKIQL
;
A
#
# COMPACT_ATOMS: atom_id res chain seq x y z
N MET A 1 -17.98 0.32 16.49
CA MET A 1 -18.68 0.60 15.22
C MET A 1 -17.93 -0.19 14.16
N ASN A 2 -18.52 -1.21 13.55
CA ASN A 2 -17.85 -1.96 12.48
C ASN A 2 -18.11 -1.20 11.18
N LEU A 3 -17.07 -0.58 10.63
CA LEU A 3 -17.10 0.02 9.31
C LEU A 3 -17.18 -1.09 8.27
N SER A 4 -17.92 -0.86 7.18
CA SER A 4 -17.79 -1.73 6.01
C SER A 4 -16.38 -1.58 5.45
N ILE A 5 -15.86 -2.63 4.79
CA ILE A 5 -14.60 -2.58 4.03
C ILE A 5 -14.61 -1.38 3.06
N GLN A 6 -15.77 -1.06 2.50
CA GLN A 6 -15.93 0.06 1.58
C GLN A 6 -15.76 1.43 2.27
N ASP A 7 -16.27 1.57 3.49
CA ASP A 7 -16.13 2.81 4.28
C ASP A 7 -14.68 3.02 4.73
N GLU A 8 -13.99 1.93 5.12
CA GLU A 8 -12.56 1.99 5.46
C GLU A 8 -11.70 2.39 4.26
N LEU A 9 -11.98 1.84 3.08
CA LEU A 9 -11.29 2.20 1.85
C LEU A 9 -11.55 3.65 1.44
N GLN A 10 -12.77 4.15 1.66
CA GLN A 10 -13.11 5.54 1.39
C GLN A 10 -12.33 6.48 2.32
N LEU A 11 -12.34 6.23 3.63
CA LEU A 11 -11.56 7.00 4.60
C LEU A 11 -10.06 6.96 4.30
N PHE A 12 -9.55 5.82 3.86
CA PHE A 12 -8.17 5.68 3.44
C PHE A 12 -7.86 6.52 2.19
N SER A 13 -8.76 6.52 1.20
CA SER A 13 -8.62 7.36 0.01
C SER A 13 -8.61 8.85 0.34
N GLU A 14 -9.49 9.30 1.24
CA GLU A 14 -9.58 10.70 1.67
C GLU A 14 -8.32 11.16 2.38
N GLU A 15 -7.77 10.33 3.28
CA GLU A 15 -6.51 10.60 3.96
C GLU A 15 -5.33 10.66 3.00
N LEU A 16 -5.30 9.76 2.01
CA LEU A 16 -4.27 9.82 0.97
C LEU A 16 -4.41 11.08 0.10
N TYR A 17 -5.62 11.51 -0.26
CA TYR A 17 -5.85 12.77 -1.00
C TYR A 17 -5.42 14.02 -0.23
N ARG A 18 -5.63 14.03 1.10
CA ARG A 18 -5.15 15.12 1.97
C ARG A 18 -3.62 15.25 1.96
N HIS A 19 -2.92 14.13 1.79
CA HIS A 19 -1.46 14.08 1.81
C HIS A 19 -0.80 14.11 0.43
N LEU A 20 -1.51 13.72 -0.62
CA LEU A 20 -0.99 13.60 -1.99
C LEU A 20 -1.78 14.48 -2.96
N THR A 21 -1.69 15.80 -2.78
CA THR A 21 -2.29 16.75 -3.72
C THR A 21 -1.59 16.67 -5.08
N PRO A 22 -2.29 16.93 -6.20
CA PRO A 22 -1.68 16.92 -7.53
C PRO A 22 -0.47 17.86 -7.67
N SER A 23 -0.51 19.04 -7.02
CA SER A 23 0.61 19.99 -7.03
C SER A 23 1.85 19.43 -6.33
N LEU A 24 1.67 18.78 -5.18
CA LEU A 24 2.76 18.14 -4.46
C LEU A 24 3.38 17.00 -5.28
N LEU A 25 2.54 16.16 -5.91
CA LEU A 25 3.01 15.06 -6.76
C LEU A 25 3.84 15.56 -7.94
N GLU A 26 3.44 16.69 -8.54
CA GLU A 26 4.16 17.35 -9.63
C GLU A 26 5.50 17.94 -9.19
N GLU A 27 5.53 18.60 -8.03
CA GLU A 27 6.76 19.15 -7.45
C GLU A 27 7.75 18.04 -7.10
N LEU A 28 7.30 17.01 -6.37
CA LEU A 28 8.11 15.85 -6.01
C LEU A 28 8.65 15.12 -7.25
N ALA A 29 7.84 14.98 -8.29
CA ALA A 29 8.27 14.35 -9.53
C ALA A 29 9.39 15.13 -10.22
N LYS A 30 9.41 16.47 -10.12
CA LYS A 30 10.50 17.30 -10.63
C LYS A 30 11.73 17.20 -9.76
N GLU A 31 11.59 17.32 -8.44
CA GLU A 31 12.70 17.24 -7.48
C GLU A 31 13.46 15.92 -7.58
N LEU A 32 12.74 14.80 -7.69
CA LEU A 32 13.33 13.48 -7.83
C LEU A 32 13.84 13.19 -9.26
N GLY A 33 13.63 14.13 -10.19
CA GLY A 33 14.08 14.04 -11.57
C GLY A 33 13.31 13.03 -12.43
N PHE A 34 12.14 12.57 -11.97
CA PHE A 34 11.21 11.75 -12.75
C PHE A 34 10.63 12.55 -13.92
N VAL A 35 10.21 13.79 -13.66
CA VAL A 35 9.75 14.74 -14.68
C VAL A 35 10.81 15.80 -14.91
N LYS A 36 11.49 15.73 -16.06
CA LYS A 36 12.49 16.74 -16.49
C LYS A 36 11.89 17.84 -17.37
N ARG A 37 10.85 17.52 -18.14
CA ARG A 37 10.10 18.47 -18.98
C ARG A 37 8.63 18.16 -18.81
N LYS A 38 7.81 19.20 -18.62
CA LYS A 38 6.35 19.04 -18.56
C LYS A 38 5.83 18.55 -19.91
N ARG A 39 5.09 17.44 -19.89
CA ARG A 39 4.42 16.81 -21.04
C ARG A 39 3.03 16.34 -20.59
N LYS A 40 2.38 15.51 -21.41
CA LYS A 40 1.06 14.90 -21.11
C LYS A 40 1.06 13.95 -19.90
N PHE A 41 2.22 13.44 -19.51
CA PHE A 41 2.36 12.47 -18.42
C PHE A 41 3.40 12.99 -17.42
N SER A 42 3.02 13.02 -16.15
CA SER A 42 3.76 13.58 -15.03
C SER A 42 3.68 12.67 -13.80
N GLY A 43 4.12 13.19 -12.63
CA GLY A 43 3.97 12.50 -11.35
C GLY A 43 2.52 12.20 -10.99
N ASN A 44 1.57 13.07 -11.36
CA ASN A 44 0.16 12.89 -11.02
C ASN A 44 -0.47 11.72 -11.79
N GLU A 45 -0.15 11.56 -13.09
CA GLU A 45 -0.64 10.42 -13.87
C GLU A 45 -0.03 9.10 -13.38
N LEU A 46 1.27 9.09 -13.03
CA LEU A 46 1.90 7.90 -12.47
C LEU A 46 1.25 7.50 -11.13
N ALA A 47 1.05 8.47 -10.23
CA ALA A 47 0.38 8.26 -8.95
C ALA A 47 -1.06 7.77 -9.14
N THR A 48 -1.80 8.35 -10.08
CA THR A 48 -3.16 7.92 -10.41
C THR A 48 -3.21 6.44 -10.80
N ILE A 49 -2.31 5.99 -11.67
CA ILE A 49 -2.27 4.57 -12.07
C ILE A 49 -1.88 3.67 -10.89
N CYS A 50 -0.85 4.04 -10.12
CA CYS A 50 -0.24 3.14 -9.14
C CYS A 50 -0.93 3.14 -7.77
N ILE A 51 -1.65 4.21 -7.43
CA ILE A 51 -2.23 4.41 -6.09
C ILE A 51 -3.77 4.35 -6.16
N TRP A 52 -4.38 4.93 -7.19
CA TRP A 52 -5.84 5.14 -7.23
C TRP A 52 -6.59 4.16 -8.10
N VAL A 53 -6.06 3.91 -9.29
CA VAL A 53 -6.81 3.21 -10.34
C VAL A 53 -6.58 1.72 -10.28
N SER A 54 -5.35 1.29 -10.06
CA SER A 54 -5.03 -0.12 -10.18
C SER A 54 -4.91 -0.77 -8.81
N GLN A 55 -5.95 -1.52 -8.44
CA GLN A 55 -5.89 -2.48 -7.34
C GLN A 55 -4.87 -3.61 -7.60
N ARG A 56 -4.39 -3.74 -8.85
CA ARG A 56 -3.41 -4.76 -9.26
C ARG A 56 -2.45 -4.25 -10.35
N THR A 57 -1.75 -3.13 -10.09
CA THR A 57 -0.87 -2.50 -11.12
C THR A 57 0.16 -3.47 -11.70
N ALA A 58 0.58 -4.46 -10.90
CA ALA A 58 1.53 -5.49 -11.31
C ALA A 58 0.92 -6.61 -12.18
N SER A 59 -0.41 -6.79 -12.20
CA SER A 59 -1.08 -7.83 -13.00
C SER A 59 -1.84 -7.30 -14.21
N ASP A 60 -2.13 -6.01 -14.22
CA ASP A 60 -2.88 -5.37 -15.29
C ASP A 60 -2.02 -5.20 -16.54
N SER A 61 -2.57 -5.50 -17.71
CA SER A 61 -1.86 -5.24 -18.96
C SER A 61 -1.65 -3.74 -19.16
N LEU A 62 -0.56 -3.36 -19.83
CA LEU A 62 -0.27 -1.96 -20.15
C LEU A 62 -1.41 -1.29 -20.93
N VAL A 63 -2.10 -2.04 -21.80
CA VAL A 63 -3.27 -1.54 -22.54
C VAL A 63 -4.39 -1.17 -21.57
N ARG A 64 -4.68 -2.03 -20.59
CA ARG A 64 -5.69 -1.75 -19.57
C ARG A 64 -5.32 -0.54 -18.73
N LEU A 65 -4.06 -0.44 -18.31
CA LEU A 65 -3.57 0.72 -17.55
C LEU A 65 -3.70 2.02 -18.35
N CYS A 66 -3.39 2.01 -19.65
CA CYS A 66 -3.58 3.18 -20.52
C CYS A 66 -5.06 3.57 -20.64
N SER A 67 -5.96 2.61 -20.83
CA SER A 67 -7.41 2.87 -20.90
C SER A 67 -7.94 3.45 -19.59
N GLN A 68 -7.52 2.91 -18.45
CA GLN A 68 -7.94 3.41 -17.15
C GLN A 68 -7.35 4.80 -16.85
N LEU A 69 -6.09 5.05 -17.21
CA LEU A 69 -5.49 6.38 -17.12
C LEU A 69 -6.31 7.39 -17.93
N HIS A 70 -6.64 7.07 -19.18
CA HIS A 70 -7.41 7.96 -20.02
C HIS A 70 -8.80 8.23 -19.43
N ALA A 71 -9.47 7.20 -18.90
CA ALA A 71 -10.76 7.37 -18.22
C ALA A 71 -10.66 8.26 -16.97
N ALA A 72 -9.56 8.17 -16.22
CA ALA A 72 -9.37 8.91 -14.97
C ALA A 72 -8.90 10.37 -15.18
N THR A 73 -8.02 10.61 -16.15
CA THR A 73 -7.34 11.93 -16.30
C THR A 73 -7.48 12.54 -17.70
N GLY A 74 -8.07 11.83 -18.66
CA GLY A 74 -8.07 12.23 -20.07
C GLY A 74 -6.73 12.03 -20.78
N THR A 75 -5.68 11.57 -20.08
CA THR A 75 -4.34 11.44 -20.67
C THR A 75 -4.25 10.26 -21.63
N LEU A 76 -3.98 10.56 -22.91
CA LEU A 76 -3.73 9.56 -23.94
C LEU A 76 -2.25 9.16 -23.99
N MET A 77 -1.98 7.86 -23.87
CA MET A 77 -0.64 7.29 -23.91
C MET A 77 -0.62 5.90 -24.55
N SER A 78 0.44 5.58 -25.30
CA SER A 78 0.62 4.22 -25.81
C SER A 78 1.15 3.27 -24.73
N PRO A 79 0.89 1.96 -24.82
CA PRO A 79 1.43 0.96 -23.91
C PRO A 79 2.96 1.01 -23.78
N GLU A 80 3.68 1.18 -24.90
CA GLU A 80 5.15 1.27 -24.92
C GLU A 80 5.62 2.57 -24.26
N GLY A 81 4.87 3.65 -24.49
CA GLY A 81 5.10 4.94 -23.83
C GLY A 81 4.98 4.80 -22.32
N LEU A 82 3.95 4.11 -21.84
CA LEU A 82 3.73 3.81 -20.43
C LEU A 82 4.80 2.92 -19.84
N ASN A 83 5.17 1.85 -20.52
CA ASN A 83 6.25 0.97 -20.08
C ASN A 83 7.57 1.73 -19.87
N LYS A 84 7.91 2.64 -20.79
CA LYS A 84 9.11 3.48 -20.66
C LYS A 84 9.08 4.44 -19.47
N ARG A 85 7.92 4.72 -18.89
CA ARG A 85 7.79 5.54 -17.67
C ARG A 85 7.96 4.73 -16.40
N PHE A 86 7.85 3.40 -16.46
CA PHE A 86 8.21 2.52 -15.34
C PHE A 86 9.72 2.30 -15.33
N ASP A 87 10.44 3.33 -14.90
CA ASP A 87 11.90 3.32 -14.78
C ASP A 87 12.35 3.42 -13.31
N LYS A 88 13.68 3.49 -13.10
CA LYS A 88 14.26 3.64 -11.76
C LYS A 88 13.77 4.91 -11.05
N LYS A 89 13.48 5.99 -11.79
CA LYS A 89 13.00 7.26 -11.23
C LYS A 89 11.55 7.16 -10.79
N ALA A 90 10.71 6.44 -11.53
CA ALA A 90 9.36 6.10 -11.07
C ALA A 90 9.39 5.29 -9.77
N VAL A 91 10.31 4.32 -9.64
CA VAL A 91 10.48 3.56 -8.40
C VAL A 91 10.92 4.44 -7.24
N GLU A 92 11.92 5.32 -7.44
CA GLU A 92 12.34 6.30 -6.42
C GLU A 92 11.20 7.21 -5.98
N PHE A 93 10.42 7.72 -6.95
CA PHE A 93 9.25 8.56 -6.70
C PHE A 93 8.20 7.86 -5.83
N LEU A 94 7.80 6.63 -6.20
CA LEU A 94 6.83 5.85 -5.43
C LEU A 94 7.35 5.48 -4.03
N LYS A 95 8.62 5.13 -3.90
CA LYS A 95 9.26 4.88 -2.59
C LYS A 95 9.24 6.11 -1.70
N TYR A 96 9.47 7.29 -2.27
CA TYR A 96 9.42 8.54 -1.52
C TYR A 96 8.01 8.83 -1.02
N ILE A 97 6.99 8.73 -1.89
CA ILE A 97 5.58 8.88 -1.51
C ILE A 97 5.24 7.96 -0.35
N PHE A 98 5.55 6.66 -0.48
CA PHE A 98 5.30 5.69 0.58
C PHE A 98 6.01 6.08 1.89
N SER A 99 7.28 6.46 1.82
CA SER A 99 8.06 6.85 3.01
C SER A 99 7.48 8.10 3.69
N ALA A 100 7.01 9.08 2.92
CA ALA A 100 6.40 10.30 3.43
C ALA A 100 5.08 10.00 4.15
N LEU A 101 4.21 9.19 3.54
CA LEU A 101 2.95 8.75 4.15
C LEU A 101 3.17 7.90 5.40
N TRP A 102 4.15 7.00 5.35
CA TRP A 102 4.51 6.14 6.47
C TRP A 102 4.99 6.95 7.67
N LYS A 103 5.88 7.92 7.45
CA LYS A 103 6.36 8.84 8.49
C LYS A 103 5.23 9.71 9.04
N SER A 104 4.34 10.22 8.17
CA SER A 104 3.24 11.08 8.62
C SER A 104 2.24 10.33 9.50
N LYS A 105 1.98 9.05 9.23
CA LYS A 105 1.12 8.19 10.07
C LYS A 105 1.82 7.75 11.36
N LEU A 106 3.02 7.16 11.28
CA LEU A 106 3.70 6.63 12.47
C LEU A 106 4.12 7.71 13.47
N CYS A 107 4.64 8.85 13.00
CA CYS A 107 5.09 9.89 13.93
C CYS A 107 3.93 10.65 14.58
N LYS A 108 2.71 10.57 14.01
CA LYS A 108 1.49 11.11 14.61
C LYS A 108 0.79 10.12 15.55
N THR A 109 0.99 8.82 15.34
CA THR A 109 0.53 7.81 16.31
C THR A 109 1.37 7.96 17.56
N SER A 110 0.73 8.50 18.59
CA SER A 110 1.30 8.73 19.92
C SER A 110 2.08 7.51 20.41
N ALA A 111 3.18 7.78 21.14
CA ALA A 111 3.87 6.76 21.91
C ALA A 111 2.83 5.91 22.64
N ILE A 112 2.99 4.58 22.57
CA ILE A 112 2.17 3.63 23.33
C ILE A 112 2.10 4.17 24.76
N SER A 113 0.88 4.42 25.25
CA SER A 113 0.67 5.02 26.57
C SER A 113 1.60 4.37 27.59
N SER A 114 2.39 5.18 28.29
CA SER A 114 3.43 4.71 29.22
C SER A 114 2.86 3.77 30.29
N ALA A 115 1.58 3.91 30.63
CA ALA A 115 0.88 3.01 31.55
C ALA A 115 0.78 1.56 31.04
N ALA A 116 0.77 1.31 29.72
CA ALA A 116 0.82 -0.06 29.19
C ALA A 116 2.24 -0.64 29.27
N LEU A 117 3.26 0.22 29.18
CA LEU A 117 4.67 -0.18 29.26
C LEU A 117 5.11 -0.50 30.70
N THR A 118 4.39 -0.06 31.73
CA THR A 118 4.68 -0.47 33.12
C THR A 118 4.39 -1.95 33.38
N TYR A 119 3.52 -2.58 32.59
CA TYR A 119 3.18 -4.00 32.75
C TYR A 119 4.16 -4.96 32.08
N PHE A 120 4.97 -4.48 31.13
CA PHE A 120 5.85 -5.33 30.34
C PHE A 120 7.26 -4.75 30.24
N GLN A 121 8.26 -5.50 30.69
CA GLN A 121 9.67 -5.08 30.60
C GLN A 121 10.22 -5.10 29.16
N ARG A 122 9.57 -5.86 28.25
CA ARG A 122 10.01 -6.02 26.87
C ARG A 122 8.85 -6.43 25.97
N ILE A 123 8.67 -5.72 24.87
CA ILE A 123 7.80 -6.15 23.76
C ILE A 123 8.68 -6.83 22.72
N ARG A 124 8.35 -8.07 22.35
CA ARG A 124 9.03 -8.82 21.28
C ARG A 124 8.04 -9.02 20.14
N ILE A 125 8.38 -8.49 18.96
CA ILE A 125 7.66 -8.80 17.73
C ILE A 125 8.31 -10.07 17.17
N LEU A 126 7.53 -11.13 17.07
CA LEU A 126 7.95 -12.42 16.53
C LEU A 126 7.19 -12.66 15.23
N ASP A 127 7.91 -13.04 14.19
CA ASP A 127 7.29 -13.49 12.94
C ASP A 127 7.07 -15.00 12.98
N ALA A 128 5.99 -15.46 12.36
CA ALA A 128 5.67 -16.88 12.33
C ALA A 128 4.76 -17.23 11.16
N THR A 129 5.02 -18.39 10.57
CA THR A 129 4.17 -18.99 9.54
C THR A 129 3.25 -20.03 10.16
N ILE A 130 1.98 -20.03 9.76
CA ILE A 130 0.96 -20.96 10.25
C ILE A 130 0.53 -21.89 9.11
N PHE A 131 0.52 -23.18 9.38
CA PHE A 131 0.03 -24.21 8.47
C PHE A 131 -1.19 -24.91 9.05
N GLN A 132 -2.21 -25.13 8.22
CA GLN A 132 -3.33 -25.99 8.59
C GLN A 132 -2.89 -27.45 8.61
N VAL A 133 -3.38 -28.18 9.60
CA VAL A 133 -3.25 -29.64 9.65
C VAL A 133 -4.64 -30.29 9.73
N PRO A 134 -4.75 -31.59 9.38
CA PRO A 134 -6.02 -32.30 9.45
C PRO A 134 -6.71 -32.18 10.82
N LYS A 135 -8.05 -32.05 10.81
CA LYS A 135 -8.86 -31.83 12.02
C LYS A 135 -8.69 -32.92 13.09
N HIS A 136 -8.43 -34.16 12.71
CA HIS A 136 -8.22 -35.26 13.66
C HIS A 136 -6.94 -35.10 14.50
N LEU A 137 -6.01 -34.24 14.07
CA LEU A 137 -4.81 -33.91 14.83
C LEU A 137 -5.04 -32.77 15.84
N ALA A 138 -6.25 -32.23 15.97
CA ALA A 138 -6.54 -31.14 16.91
C ALA A 138 -6.17 -31.48 18.37
N HIS A 139 -6.17 -32.77 18.73
CA HIS A 139 -5.75 -33.22 20.06
C HIS A 139 -4.23 -33.01 20.30
N VAL A 140 -3.39 -33.10 19.26
CA VAL A 140 -1.93 -32.92 19.33
C VAL A 140 -1.53 -31.48 18.97
N TYR A 141 -2.19 -30.92 17.96
CA TYR A 141 -1.91 -29.60 17.39
C TYR A 141 -3.18 -28.74 17.44
N PRO A 142 -3.57 -28.25 18.62
CA PRO A 142 -4.77 -27.45 18.76
C PRO A 142 -4.63 -26.14 17.99
N GLY A 143 -5.66 -25.80 17.22
CA GLY A 143 -5.72 -24.51 16.53
C GLY A 143 -6.12 -23.36 17.46
N SER A 144 -6.13 -22.13 16.92
CA SER A 144 -6.37 -20.90 17.69
C SER A 144 -7.83 -20.68 18.14
N GLY A 145 -8.76 -21.54 17.74
CA GLY A 145 -10.19 -21.45 18.08
C GLY A 145 -10.96 -20.33 17.35
N GLY A 146 -12.23 -20.11 17.75
CA GLY A 146 -13.12 -19.12 17.13
C GLY A 146 -13.52 -19.46 15.69
N CYS A 147 -13.63 -18.46 14.81
CA CYS A 147 -13.82 -18.67 13.36
C CYS A 147 -12.53 -19.14 12.64
N ALA A 148 -11.45 -19.41 13.39
CA ALA A 148 -10.17 -19.82 12.82
C ALA A 148 -10.04 -21.35 12.73
N GLN A 149 -8.83 -21.81 12.46
CA GLN A 149 -8.50 -23.21 12.17
C GLN A 149 -8.69 -24.10 13.41
N THR A 150 -9.30 -25.28 13.25
CA THR A 150 -9.51 -26.24 14.36
C THR A 150 -8.22 -26.96 14.78
N ALA A 151 -7.28 -27.12 13.84
CA ALA A 151 -5.96 -27.70 14.09
C ALA A 151 -4.91 -26.98 13.22
N GLY A 152 -3.74 -26.67 13.78
CA GLY A 152 -2.69 -25.94 13.06
C GLY A 152 -1.32 -26.01 13.72
N ILE A 153 -0.26 -25.82 12.92
CA ILE A 153 1.13 -25.75 13.39
C ILE A 153 1.66 -24.34 13.13
N LYS A 154 2.37 -23.78 14.10
CA LYS A 154 3.04 -22.48 14.00
C LYS A 154 4.55 -22.67 14.06
N ILE A 155 5.24 -22.24 13.01
CA ILE A 155 6.70 -22.22 12.97
C ILE A 155 7.12 -20.77 13.18
N GLN A 156 7.80 -20.52 14.29
CA GLN A 156 8.42 -19.23 14.57
C GLN A 156 9.72 -19.12 13.77
N LEU A 157 9.89 -18.02 13.05
CA LEU A 157 11.08 -17.73 12.24
C LEU A 157 12.12 -16.92 13.04
#